data_AF-A0A2V8H1M5-F1
#
_entry.id   AF-A0A2V8H1M5-F1
#
_cell.length_a   1.000
_cell.length_b   1.000
_cell.length_c   1.000
_cell.angle_alpha   90.00
_cell.angle_beta   90.00
_cell.angle_gamma   90.00
#
_symmetry.space_group_name_H-M   'P 1'
#
loop_
_entity.id
_entity.type
_entity.pdbx_description
1 polymer ?
#
loop_
_entity_poly.entity_id
_entity_poly.type
_entity_poly.pdbx_seq_one_letter_code
_entity_poly.pdbx_strand_id
1 'polypeptide(L)' 'MWTNPHVELGVSPSGGATTELLLELGSPPNIRNRGWTSRIVKAGDVITVTFHPGLRGAKIGVVIKMVTPDGKELHA' A
#
# COMPACT_ATOMS: atom_id res chain seq x y z
N MET A 1 21.19 10.38 10.40
CA MET A 1 20.57 10.61 9.08
C MET A 1 19.63 9.44 8.81
N TRP A 2 18.33 9.69 8.62
CA TRP A 2 17.37 8.63 8.28
C TRP A 2 17.29 8.61 6.76
N THR A 3 18.04 7.70 6.13
CA THR A 3 18.55 7.94 4.78
C THR A 3 17.51 7.77 3.67
N ASN A 4 16.42 7.03 3.89
CA ASN A 4 15.28 7.00 2.98
C ASN A 4 14.10 6.22 3.63
N PRO A 5 13.30 6.83 4.52
CA PRO A 5 12.16 6.11 5.06
C PRO A 5 11.12 5.88 3.97
N HIS A 6 10.72 4.63 3.77
CA HIS A 6 9.58 4.25 2.95
C HIS A 6 8.39 3.91 3.85
N VAL A 7 7.19 4.00 3.29
CA VAL A 7 5.96 3.58 3.95
C VAL A 7 5.57 2.20 3.43
N GLU A 8 5.08 1.34 4.31
CA GLU A 8 4.55 0.03 3.93
C GLU A 8 3.04 -0.02 4.16
N LEU A 9 2.34 -0.71 3.26
CA LEU A 9 0.93 -1.03 3.34
C LEU A 9 0.77 -2.56 3.40
N GLY A 10 0.35 -3.08 4.55
CA GLY A 10 -0.02 -4.48 4.73
C GLY A 10 -1.42 -4.75 4.19
N VAL A 11 -1.53 -5.71 3.27
CA VAL A 11 -2.82 -6.14 2.71
C VAL A 11 -2.97 -7.65 2.78
N SER A 12 -4.16 -8.11 3.11
CA SER A 12 -4.52 -9.53 3.01
C SER A 12 -5.52 -9.72 1.86
N PRO A 13 -5.33 -10.72 0.98
CA PRO A 13 -6.32 -11.06 -0.02
C PRO A 13 -7.68 -11.41 0.62
N SER A 14 -8.77 -11.02 -0.03
CA SER A 14 -10.13 -11.41 0.38
C SER A 14 -10.27 -12.93 0.41
N GLY A 15 -10.91 -13.48 1.45
CA GLY A 15 -11.16 -14.92 1.57
C GLY A 15 -10.44 -15.63 2.73
N GLY A 16 -9.93 -14.90 3.72
CA GLY A 16 -9.39 -15.49 4.95
C GLY A 16 -7.96 -16.05 4.80
N ALA A 17 -7.27 -15.73 3.70
CA ALA A 17 -5.86 -16.04 3.58
C ALA A 17 -5.06 -15.18 4.58
N THR A 18 -4.34 -15.84 5.50
CA THR A 18 -3.39 -15.22 6.45
C THR A 18 -2.11 -14.72 5.77
N THR A 19 -2.04 -14.77 4.44
CA THR A 19 -0.88 -14.27 3.70
C THR A 19 -1.01 -12.76 3.54
N GLU A 20 -0.33 -12.04 4.42
CA GLU A 20 -0.08 -10.62 4.28
C GLU A 20 0.92 -10.38 3.12
N LEU A 21 0.56 -9.47 2.22
CA LEU A 21 1.45 -8.84 1.26
C LEU A 21 1.87 -7.50 1.83
N LEU A 22 3.17 -7.23 1.88
CA LEU A 22 3.71 -5.93 2.26
C LEU A 22 4.02 -5.12 1.01
N LEU A 23 3.30 -4.02 0.82
CA LEU A 23 3.45 -3.18 -0.37
C LEU A 23 4.13 -1.87 -0.01
N GLU A 24 5.26 -1.60 -0.65
CA GLU A 24 6.06 -0.39 -0.45
C GLU A 24 5.46 0.80 -1.21
N LEU A 25 5.47 1.94 -0.54
CA LEU A 25 5.12 3.26 -1.04
C LEU A 25 6.35 4.16 -1.04
N GLY A 26 6.26 5.33 -1.68
CA GLY A 26 7.30 6.34 -1.60
C GLY A 26 7.52 6.87 -0.19
N SER A 27 8.50 7.77 -0.04
CA SER A 27 8.83 8.35 1.26
C SER A 27 7.67 9.17 1.86
N PRO A 28 7.56 9.27 3.20
CA PRO A 28 6.45 9.97 3.86
C PRO A 28 6.17 11.38 3.31
N PRO A 29 7.17 12.26 3.05
CA PRO A 29 6.91 13.56 2.47
C PRO A 29 6.35 13.48 1.05
N ASN A 30 6.86 12.55 0.22
CA ASN A 30 6.43 12.38 -1.16
C ASN A 30 4.97 11.95 -1.25
N ILE A 31 4.60 10.87 -0.53
CA ILE A 31 3.24 10.34 -0.58
C ILE A 31 2.25 11.27 0.13
N ARG A 32 2.66 11.98 1.18
CA ARG A 32 1.78 12.95 1.84
C ARG A 32 1.37 14.08 0.89
N ASN A 33 2.28 14.55 0.04
CA ASN A 33 1.97 15.54 -1.00
C ASN A 33 1.02 14.99 -2.08
N ARG A 34 0.91 13.66 -2.20
CA ARG A 34 -0.03 12.95 -3.08
C ARG A 34 -1.37 12.62 -2.38
N GLY A 35 -1.59 13.16 -1.18
CA GLY A 35 -2.85 13.01 -0.46
C GLY A 35 -2.94 11.76 0.44
N TRP A 36 -1.84 11.02 0.59
CA TRP A 36 -1.76 9.92 1.55
C TRP A 36 -1.72 10.44 2.98
N THR A 37 -2.41 9.73 3.86
CA THR A 37 -2.36 9.97 5.31
C THR A 37 -2.33 8.63 6.03
N SER A 38 -1.86 8.60 7.27
CA SER A 38 -1.89 7.38 8.10
C SER A 38 -3.30 6.89 8.46
N ARG A 39 -4.35 7.65 8.09
CA ARG A 39 -5.76 7.34 8.36
C ARG A 39 -6.56 7.04 7.09
N ILE A 40 -5.90 6.98 5.94
CA ILE A 40 -6.56 6.82 4.64
C ILE A 40 -7.24 5.46 4.48
N VAL A 41 -6.74 4.45 5.20
CA VAL A 41 -7.29 3.10 5.28
C VAL A 41 -7.13 2.58 6.71
N LYS A 42 -7.93 1.57 7.05
CA LYS A 42 -7.82 0.81 8.31
C LYS A 42 -8.02 -0.69 8.04
N ALA A 43 -7.66 -1.52 9.01
CA ALA A 43 -7.95 -2.95 8.96
C ALA A 43 -9.46 -3.20 8.75
N GLY A 44 -9.78 -4.08 7.80
CA GLY A 44 -11.16 -4.39 7.40
C GLY A 44 -11.67 -3.57 6.21
N ASP A 45 -10.99 -2.49 5.80
CA ASP A 45 -11.35 -1.78 4.58
C ASP A 45 -11.07 -2.68 3.35
N VAL A 46 -12.04 -2.75 2.45
CA VAL A 46 -11.87 -3.43 1.16
C VAL A 46 -11.37 -2.41 0.16
N ILE A 47 -10.11 -2.52 -0.23
CA ILE A 47 -9.43 -1.64 -1.18
C ILE A 47 -9.02 -2.39 -2.44
N THR A 48 -8.82 -1.65 -3.53
CA THR A 48 -8.18 -2.20 -4.73
C THR A 48 -6.79 -1.58 -4.86
N VAL A 49 -5.76 -2.43 -4.97
CA VAL A 49 -4.36 -1.97 -5.14
C VAL A 49 -3.80 -2.51 -6.44
N THR A 50 -3.19 -1.63 -7.23
CA THR A 50 -2.37 -1.98 -8.40
C THR A 50 -0.91 -1.82 -8.00
N PHE A 51 -0.09 -2.85 -8.19
CA PHE A 51 1.31 -2.87 -7.74
C PHE A 51 2.20 -3.73 -8.63
N HIS A 52 3.51 -3.49 -8.60
CA HIS A 52 4.50 -4.39 -9.15
C HIS A 52 4.81 -5.50 -8.14
N PRO A 53 4.59 -6.78 -8.46
CA PRO A 53 4.84 -7.86 -7.52
C PRO A 53 6.34 -8.11 -7.35
N GLY A 54 6.72 -8.53 -6.14
CA GLY A 54 8.04 -9.08 -5.89
C GLY A 54 8.29 -10.32 -6.75
N LEU A 55 9.54 -10.50 -7.16
CA LEU A 55 9.95 -11.64 -7.98
C LEU A 55 9.86 -12.96 -7.18
N ARG A 56 9.72 -14.08 -7.89
CA ARG A 56 9.84 -15.44 -7.33
C ARG A 56 8.88 -15.74 -6.18
N GLY A 57 7.68 -15.16 -6.20
CA GLY A 57 6.64 -15.41 -5.21
C GLY A 57 6.88 -14.70 -3.86
N ALA A 58 7.77 -13.70 -3.83
CA ALA A 58 7.95 -12.87 -2.65
C ALA A 58 6.62 -12.17 -2.30
N LYS A 59 6.28 -12.16 -1.01
CA LYS A 59 5.05 -11.55 -0.47
C LYS A 59 5.19 -10.04 -0.29
N ILE A 60 5.87 -9.40 -1.24
CA ILE A 60 6.14 -7.96 -1.25
C ILE A 60 5.78 -7.38 -2.62
N GLY A 61 5.71 -6.06 -2.70
CA GLY A 61 5.54 -5.37 -3.97
C GLY A 61 5.70 -3.86 -3.83
N VAL A 62 5.66 -3.15 -4.96
CA VAL A 62 5.71 -1.68 -4.98
C VAL A 62 4.38 -1.14 -5.52
N VAL A 63 3.71 -0.30 -4.74
CA VAL A 63 2.40 0.27 -5.11
C VAL A 63 2.55 1.16 -6.33
N ILE A 64 1.61 1.06 -7.27
CA ILE A 64 1.40 2.01 -8.38
C ILE A 64 0.26 2.96 -7.99
N LYS A 65 -0.87 2.39 -7.55
CA LYS A 65 -2.03 3.13 -7.05
C LYS A 65 -2.92 2.30 -6.15
N MET A 66 -3.74 2.98 -5.36
CA MET A 66 -4.79 2.42 -4.52
C MET A 66 -6.11 3.15 -4.73
N VAL A 67 -7.22 2.40 -4.73
CA VAL A 67 -8.58 2.93 -4.66
C VAL A 67 -9.19 2.52 -3.32
N THR A 68 -9.59 3.52 -2.53
CA THR A 68 -10.22 3.37 -1.21
C THR A 68 -11.69 2.91 -1.34
N PRO A 69 -12.35 2.50 -0.23
CA PRO A 69 -13.74 2.02 -0.28
C PRO A 69 -14.74 3.08 -0.76
N ASP A 70 -14.44 4.37 -0.56
CA ASP A 70 -15.22 5.52 -1.03
C ASP A 70 -14.87 5.94 -2.47
N GLY A 71 -14.01 5.20 -3.16
CA GLY A 71 -13.67 5.41 -4.56
C GLY A 71 -12.56 6.43 -4.82
N LYS A 72 -11.91 6.96 -3.78
CA LYS A 72 -10.77 7.87 -3.94
C LYS A 72 -9.54 7.13 -4.43
N GLU A 73 -8.96 7.61 -5.54
CA GLU A 73 -7.72 7.08 -6.10
C GLU A 73 -6.49 7.86 -5.60
N LEU A 74 -5.43 7.14 -5.24
CA LEU A 74 -4.17 7.66 -4.74
C LEU A 74 -3.00 6.97 -5.44
N HIS A 75 -2.03 7.75 -5.92
CA HIS A 75 -0.81 7.24 -6.54
C HIS A 75 0.34 7.19 -5.54
N ALA A 76 1.13 6.11 -5.59
CA ALA A 76 2.34 5.95 -4.80
C ALA A 76 3.44 6.91 -5.23
#